data_AF-A0A9D8WVG6-F1
#
_entry.id   AF-A0A9D8WVG6-F1
#
_cell.length_a   1.000
_cell.length_b   1.000
_cell.length_c   1.000
_cell.angle_alpha   90.00
_cell.angle_beta   90.00
_cell.angle_gamma   90.00
#
_symmetry.space_group_name_H-M   'P 1'
#
loop_
_entity.id
_entity.type
_entity.pdbx_description
1 polymer ?
#
loop_
_entity_poly.entity_id
_entity_poly.type
_entity_poly.pdbx_seq_one_letter_code
_entity_poly.pdbx_strand_id
1 'polypeptide(L)'
;MGKNLEVLSKIRVLPSVELTFPTDILALADALSAARVPCAEFVYGVGTAQVLELLVEKRPDFIAGAFVHTKEEAEAAQKAGAKFITDDCAACKNLPVVRVALGTELLSARDWAAVTRHVNGALLKFLDFNLRHVGINSKDEAESSATAASFERIFGFPKEDRGGAYFAGDIIEVMKKPFYGRHGHIAISTADAACAARYLESCGVKLNWDSAGYNPDGRLRVVYLQDEIGGFAVHILQK
;
A
#
# COMPACT_ATOMS: atom_id res chain seq x y z
N MET A 1 -6.01 14.99 -19.53
CA MET A 1 -5.02 14.87 -18.42
C MET A 1 -5.66 14.71 -17.04
N GLY A 2 -6.62 15.57 -16.62
CA GLY A 2 -7.13 15.60 -15.25
C GLY A 2 -7.69 14.27 -14.69
N LYS A 3 -8.44 13.49 -15.48
CA LYS A 3 -8.99 12.19 -15.04
C LYS A 3 -7.90 11.11 -14.83
N ASN A 4 -6.82 11.13 -15.60
CA ASN A 4 -5.74 10.14 -15.50
C ASN A 4 -5.00 10.27 -14.16
N LEU A 5 -4.77 11.52 -13.72
CA LEU A 5 -4.04 11.83 -12.49
C LEU A 5 -4.80 11.39 -11.23
N GLU A 6 -6.13 11.45 -11.21
CA GLU A 6 -6.91 11.03 -10.06
C GLU A 6 -6.93 9.50 -9.86
N VAL A 7 -6.96 8.75 -10.96
CA VAL A 7 -6.88 7.28 -10.91
C VAL A 7 -5.48 6.85 -10.49
N LEU A 8 -4.46 7.42 -11.14
CA LEU A 8 -3.06 7.07 -10.89
C LEU A 8 -2.60 7.51 -9.49
N SER A 9 -3.17 8.57 -8.92
CA SER A 9 -2.85 9.00 -7.54
C SER A 9 -3.36 8.04 -6.45
N LYS A 10 -4.22 7.07 -6.80
CA LYS A 10 -4.67 5.99 -5.90
C LYS A 10 -3.89 4.69 -6.09
N ILE A 11 -3.07 4.63 -7.15
CA ILE A 11 -2.20 3.51 -7.49
C ILE A 11 -0.79 3.83 -6.96
N ARG A 12 -0.08 2.81 -6.49
CA ARG A 12 1.32 2.92 -6.03
C ARG A 12 2.26 1.94 -6.69
N VAL A 13 1.72 0.83 -7.17
CA VAL A 13 2.42 -0.13 -8.03
C VAL A 13 1.64 -0.22 -9.33
N LEU A 14 2.31 0.02 -10.45
CA LEU A 14 1.72 -0.02 -11.78
C LEU A 14 2.45 -1.08 -12.62
N PRO A 15 1.88 -2.29 -12.73
CA PRO A 15 2.38 -3.29 -13.67
C PRO A 15 2.35 -2.74 -15.11
N SER A 16 3.49 -2.82 -15.79
CA SER A 16 3.66 -2.39 -17.18
C SER A 16 3.79 -3.63 -18.05
N VAL A 17 2.85 -3.80 -18.98
CA VAL A 17 2.68 -5.05 -19.74
C VAL A 17 2.97 -4.79 -21.21
N GLU A 18 3.96 -5.49 -21.73
CA GLU A 18 4.17 -5.63 -23.18
C GLU A 18 3.34 -6.81 -23.67
N LEU A 19 2.29 -6.51 -24.45
CA LEU A 19 1.41 -7.54 -25.00
C LEU A 19 2.13 -8.28 -26.12
N THR A 20 2.35 -9.58 -25.93
CA THR A 20 2.82 -10.47 -26.99
C THR A 20 1.68 -11.30 -27.59
N PHE A 21 0.67 -11.70 -26.80
CA PHE A 21 -0.48 -12.47 -27.28
C PHE A 21 -1.77 -12.22 -26.46
N PRO A 22 -2.95 -12.11 -27.09
CA PRO A 22 -4.17 -11.64 -26.42
C PRO A 22 -4.96 -12.69 -25.62
N THR A 23 -4.56 -13.97 -25.58
CA THR A 23 -5.44 -15.05 -25.09
C THR A 23 -5.48 -15.22 -23.57
N ASP A 24 -4.50 -14.71 -22.82
CA ASP A 24 -4.41 -14.93 -21.37
C ASP A 24 -4.66 -13.68 -20.52
N ILE A 25 -5.21 -12.62 -21.12
CA ILE A 25 -5.34 -11.32 -20.45
C ILE A 25 -6.24 -11.35 -19.21
N LEU A 26 -7.28 -12.19 -19.22
CA LEU A 26 -8.17 -12.36 -18.06
C LEU A 26 -7.45 -13.06 -16.91
N ALA A 27 -6.61 -14.06 -17.22
CA ALA A 27 -5.80 -14.74 -16.21
C ALA A 27 -4.74 -13.80 -15.62
N LEU A 28 -4.13 -12.94 -16.43
CA LEU A 28 -3.23 -11.90 -15.96
C LEU A 28 -3.97 -10.91 -15.03
N ALA A 29 -5.15 -10.43 -15.42
CA ALA A 29 -5.95 -9.52 -14.59
C ALA A 29 -6.34 -10.17 -13.25
N ASP A 30 -6.68 -11.46 -13.25
CA ASP A 30 -6.95 -12.22 -12.03
C ASP A 30 -5.71 -12.35 -11.14
N ALA A 31 -4.54 -12.63 -11.74
CA ALA A 31 -3.26 -12.73 -11.02
C ALA A 31 -2.85 -11.40 -10.36
N LEU A 32 -3.06 -10.29 -11.07
CA LEU A 32 -2.79 -8.94 -10.58
C LEU A 32 -3.77 -8.53 -9.47
N SER A 33 -5.05 -8.88 -9.61
CA SER A 33 -6.06 -8.67 -8.58
C SER A 33 -5.75 -9.50 -7.33
N ALA A 34 -5.33 -10.76 -7.51
CA ALA A 34 -4.85 -11.61 -6.42
C ALA A 34 -3.62 -11.01 -5.72
N ALA A 35 -2.75 -10.31 -6.46
CA ALA A 35 -1.60 -9.57 -5.92
C ALA A 35 -1.97 -8.30 -5.14
N ARG A 36 -3.27 -7.95 -5.08
CA ARG A 36 -3.82 -6.70 -4.51
C ARG A 36 -3.45 -5.45 -5.31
N VAL A 37 -3.18 -5.65 -6.60
CA VAL A 37 -2.88 -4.58 -7.57
C VAL A 37 -3.78 -4.78 -8.79
N PRO A 38 -5.11 -4.52 -8.70
CA PRO A 38 -6.06 -4.74 -9.79
C PRO A 38 -5.96 -3.65 -10.87
N CYS A 39 -4.76 -3.40 -11.38
CA CYS A 39 -4.48 -2.43 -12.42
C CYS A 39 -3.27 -2.84 -13.26
N ALA A 40 -3.23 -2.36 -14.50
CA ALA A 40 -2.04 -2.44 -15.35
C ALA A 40 -2.07 -1.32 -16.38
N GLU A 41 -0.89 -0.91 -16.83
CA GLU A 41 -0.76 -0.23 -18.12
C GLU A 41 -0.31 -1.24 -19.18
N PHE A 42 -0.89 -1.12 -20.37
CA PHE A 42 -0.51 -1.91 -21.54
C PHE A 42 0.25 -1.02 -22.51
N VAL A 43 1.46 -1.41 -22.89
CA VAL A 43 2.18 -0.76 -23.99
C VAL A 43 1.33 -0.92 -25.24
N TYR A 44 1.01 0.20 -25.89
CA TYR A 44 0.08 0.20 -27.00
C TYR A 44 0.71 -0.41 -28.25
N GLY A 45 -0.02 -1.33 -28.86
CA GLY A 45 0.39 -2.06 -30.05
C GLY A 45 -0.78 -2.83 -30.66
N VAL A 46 -0.46 -3.79 -31.53
CA VAL A 46 -1.47 -4.66 -32.15
C VAL A 46 -2.16 -5.48 -31.07
N GLY A 47 -3.49 -5.42 -31.00
CA GLY A 47 -4.27 -6.18 -30.01
C GLY A 47 -4.63 -5.41 -28.73
N THR A 48 -4.01 -4.26 -28.47
CA THR A 48 -4.22 -3.52 -27.20
C THR A 48 -5.66 -3.05 -27.06
N ALA A 49 -6.29 -2.54 -28.13
CA ALA A 49 -7.70 -2.13 -28.09
C ALA A 49 -8.63 -3.30 -27.73
N GLN A 50 -8.43 -4.47 -28.34
CA GLN A 50 -9.22 -5.66 -28.03
C GLN A 50 -9.02 -6.14 -26.58
N VAL A 51 -7.79 -6.05 -26.07
CA VAL A 51 -7.47 -6.35 -24.67
C VAL A 51 -8.21 -5.40 -23.72
N LEU A 52 -8.18 -4.10 -24.00
CA LEU A 52 -8.86 -3.09 -23.20
C LEU A 52 -10.38 -3.31 -23.21
N GLU A 53 -10.97 -3.53 -24.38
CA GLU A 53 -12.41 -3.82 -24.54
C GLU A 53 -12.80 -5.07 -23.74
N LEU A 54 -12.02 -6.15 -23.84
CA LEU A 54 -12.28 -7.40 -23.12
C LEU A 54 -12.17 -7.23 -21.60
N LEU A 55 -11.20 -6.45 -21.11
CA LEU A 55 -11.07 -6.15 -19.68
C LEU A 55 -12.23 -5.29 -19.18
N VAL A 56 -12.66 -4.29 -19.95
CA VAL A 56 -13.83 -3.47 -19.61
C VAL A 56 -15.09 -4.35 -19.52
N GLU A 57 -15.25 -5.30 -20.43
CA GLU A 57 -16.41 -6.20 -20.45
C GLU A 57 -16.36 -7.24 -19.31
N LYS A 58 -15.23 -7.90 -19.11
CA LYS A 58 -15.14 -9.10 -18.25
C LYS A 58 -14.56 -8.82 -16.85
N ARG A 59 -13.91 -7.68 -16.65
CA ARG A 59 -13.25 -7.27 -15.40
C ARG A 59 -13.45 -5.76 -15.17
N PRO A 60 -14.69 -5.28 -14.99
CA PRO A 60 -14.98 -3.84 -14.90
C PRO A 60 -14.29 -3.13 -13.72
N ASP A 61 -13.96 -3.87 -12.65
CA ASP A 61 -13.23 -3.36 -11.48
C ASP A 61 -11.71 -3.26 -11.71
N PHE A 62 -11.19 -3.88 -12.78
CA PHE A 62 -9.78 -3.82 -13.12
C PHE A 62 -9.46 -2.51 -13.83
N ILE A 63 -8.48 -1.77 -13.31
CA ILE A 63 -8.08 -0.48 -13.85
C ILE A 63 -7.03 -0.69 -14.95
N ALA A 64 -7.50 -0.87 -16.17
CA ALA A 64 -6.66 -0.96 -17.36
C ALA A 64 -6.38 0.44 -17.94
N GLY A 65 -5.12 0.75 -18.22
CA GLY A 65 -4.71 1.92 -18.98
C GLY A 65 -3.76 1.56 -20.11
N ALA A 66 -3.37 2.56 -20.90
CA ALA A 66 -2.42 2.36 -22.00
C ALA A 66 -1.24 3.32 -21.91
N PHE A 67 -0.05 2.78 -22.17
CA PHE A 67 1.14 3.57 -22.46
C PHE A 67 1.23 3.77 -23.98
N VAL A 68 1.26 5.01 -24.44
CA VAL A 68 1.16 5.37 -25.86
C VAL A 68 2.31 6.27 -26.28
N HIS A 69 2.59 6.29 -27.59
CA HIS A 69 3.60 7.13 -28.22
C HIS A 69 3.00 8.22 -29.11
N THR A 70 1.76 8.03 -29.58
CA THR A 70 1.07 8.97 -30.48
C THR A 70 -0.31 9.37 -29.96
N LYS A 71 -0.86 10.44 -30.54
CA LYS A 71 -2.21 10.92 -30.19
C LYS A 71 -3.27 9.95 -30.67
N GLU A 72 -3.05 9.33 -31.82
CA GLU A 72 -3.95 8.37 -32.44
C GLU A 72 -4.07 7.11 -31.57
N GLU A 73 -2.96 6.63 -31.00
CA GLU A 73 -2.96 5.54 -30.02
C GLU A 73 -3.71 5.92 -28.73
N ALA A 74 -3.49 7.14 -28.24
CA ALA A 74 -4.21 7.66 -27.07
C ALA A 74 -5.73 7.67 -27.27
N GLU A 75 -6.18 8.17 -28.43
CA GLU A 75 -7.60 8.22 -28.81
C GLU A 75 -8.19 6.81 -28.97
N ALA A 76 -7.45 5.90 -29.60
CA ALA A 76 -7.89 4.52 -29.79
C ALA A 76 -7.97 3.77 -28.45
N ALA A 77 -6.98 3.92 -27.56
CA ALA A 77 -7.01 3.36 -26.21
C ALA A 77 -8.19 3.88 -25.37
N GLN A 78 -8.46 5.19 -25.43
CA GLN A 78 -9.60 5.80 -24.74
C GLN A 78 -10.93 5.26 -25.28
N LYS A 79 -11.05 5.13 -26.59
CA LYS A 79 -12.25 4.55 -27.23
C LYS A 79 -12.47 3.09 -26.82
N ALA A 80 -11.38 2.32 -26.67
CA ALA A 80 -11.39 0.95 -26.16
C ALA A 80 -11.65 0.85 -24.64
N GLY A 81 -11.75 1.99 -23.94
CA GLY A 81 -12.14 2.05 -22.53
C GLY A 81 -10.98 2.10 -21.53
N ALA A 82 -9.77 2.44 -21.96
CA ALA A 82 -8.65 2.73 -21.06
C ALA A 82 -9.06 3.78 -20.00
N LYS A 83 -8.82 3.47 -18.73
CA LYS A 83 -9.14 4.34 -17.58
C LYS A 83 -8.12 5.47 -17.40
N PHE A 84 -6.92 5.29 -17.92
CA PHE A 84 -5.87 6.29 -17.96
C PHE A 84 -4.97 6.08 -19.17
N ILE A 85 -4.28 7.14 -19.58
CA ILE A 85 -3.25 7.14 -20.61
C ILE A 85 -1.96 7.66 -20.01
N THR A 86 -0.86 6.97 -20.28
CA THR A 86 0.52 7.37 -19.95
C THR A 86 1.35 7.45 -21.23
N ASP A 87 2.42 8.21 -21.18
CA ASP A 87 3.38 8.38 -22.28
C ASP A 87 4.75 8.75 -21.69
N ASP A 88 5.70 9.09 -22.56
CA ASP A 88 7.05 9.50 -22.18
C ASP A 88 7.19 10.94 -21.66
N CYS A 89 6.08 11.65 -21.44
CA CYS A 89 6.14 13.03 -20.96
C CYS A 89 6.65 13.11 -19.51
N ALA A 90 7.20 14.27 -19.14
CA ALA A 90 7.74 14.50 -17.80
C ALA A 90 6.71 14.27 -16.68
N ALA A 91 5.43 14.59 -16.93
CA ALA A 91 4.38 14.38 -15.94
C ALA A 91 4.13 12.89 -15.67
N CYS A 92 4.11 12.05 -16.71
CA CYS A 92 3.92 10.60 -16.61
C CYS A 92 5.14 9.89 -15.99
N LYS A 93 6.35 10.42 -16.19
CA LYS A 93 7.59 9.93 -15.58
C LYS A 93 7.70 10.26 -14.10
N ASN A 94 7.15 11.40 -13.68
CA ASN A 94 7.19 11.87 -12.30
C ASN A 94 5.97 11.44 -11.46
N LEU A 95 5.13 10.54 -11.98
CA LEU A 95 4.03 9.98 -11.21
C LEU A 95 4.57 9.22 -9.99
N PRO A 96 3.94 9.33 -8.80
CA PRO A 96 4.35 8.63 -7.59
C PRO A 96 3.90 7.15 -7.64
N VAL A 97 4.31 6.43 -8.68
CA VAL A 97 4.01 5.02 -8.92
C VAL A 97 5.29 4.25 -9.18
N VAL A 98 5.41 3.07 -8.58
CA VAL A 98 6.46 2.11 -8.89
C VAL A 98 6.01 1.29 -10.10
N ARG A 99 6.63 1.52 -11.25
CA ARG A 99 6.37 0.72 -12.45
C ARG A 99 7.05 -0.64 -12.31
N VAL A 100 6.29 -1.71 -12.52
CA VAL A 100 6.79 -3.09 -12.46
C VAL A 100 6.67 -3.70 -13.85
N ALA A 101 7.80 -3.86 -14.53
CA ALA A 101 7.80 -4.45 -15.86
C ALA A 101 7.42 -5.95 -15.78
N LEU A 102 6.38 -6.32 -16.51
CA LEU A 102 5.99 -7.72 -16.71
C LEU A 102 6.44 -8.13 -18.11
N GLY A 103 7.72 -8.52 -18.20
CA GLY A 103 8.34 -8.89 -19.47
C GLY A 103 7.82 -10.19 -20.07
N THR A 104 8.12 -10.39 -21.35
CA THR A 104 7.67 -11.54 -22.15
C THR A 104 8.00 -12.89 -21.53
N GLU A 105 9.17 -13.06 -20.90
CA GLU A 105 9.55 -14.34 -20.28
C GLU A 105 8.59 -14.75 -19.15
N LEU A 106 8.24 -13.80 -18.27
CA LEU A 106 7.36 -14.05 -17.13
C LEU A 106 5.93 -14.37 -17.61
N LEU A 107 5.46 -13.68 -18.65
CA LEU A 107 4.11 -13.87 -19.19
C LEU A 107 4.00 -15.15 -20.04
N SER A 108 5.02 -15.46 -20.86
CA SER A 108 5.02 -16.63 -21.74
C SER A 108 5.06 -17.94 -20.97
N ALA A 109 5.64 -17.94 -19.76
CA ALA A 109 5.64 -19.08 -18.86
C ALA A 109 4.23 -19.41 -18.31
N ARG A 110 3.28 -18.47 -18.39
CA ARG A 110 1.93 -18.58 -17.81
C ARG A 110 1.92 -18.96 -16.31
N ASP A 111 3.00 -18.64 -15.60
CA ASP A 111 3.09 -18.81 -14.15
C ASP A 111 2.45 -17.60 -13.45
N TRP A 112 1.12 -17.63 -13.38
CA TRP A 112 0.33 -16.58 -12.73
C TRP A 112 0.67 -16.42 -11.25
N ALA A 113 1.09 -17.50 -10.58
CA ALA A 113 1.52 -17.43 -9.19
C ALA A 113 2.85 -16.66 -9.06
N ALA A 114 3.78 -16.82 -10.00
CA ALA A 114 5.00 -16.01 -10.06
C ALA A 114 4.69 -14.54 -10.33
N VAL A 115 3.76 -14.23 -11.24
CA VAL A 115 3.29 -12.85 -11.48
C VAL A 115 2.72 -12.25 -10.20
N THR A 116 1.82 -12.98 -9.52
CA THR A 116 1.22 -12.53 -8.25
C THR A 116 2.29 -12.25 -7.19
N ARG A 117 3.24 -13.17 -6.99
CA ARG A 117 4.34 -12.98 -6.03
C ARG A 117 5.22 -11.78 -6.39
N HIS A 118 5.54 -11.61 -7.66
CA HIS A 118 6.40 -10.53 -8.13
C HIS A 118 5.77 -9.17 -7.87
N VAL A 119 4.51 -8.98 -8.29
CA VAL A 119 3.78 -7.72 -8.14
C VAL A 119 3.44 -7.43 -6.67
N ASN A 120 3.00 -8.44 -5.92
CA ASN A 120 2.73 -8.27 -4.49
C ASN A 120 4.01 -7.94 -3.72
N GLY A 121 5.14 -8.55 -4.08
CA GLY A 121 6.45 -8.23 -3.51
C GLY A 121 6.86 -6.77 -3.76
N ALA A 122 6.56 -6.22 -4.95
CA ALA A 122 6.78 -4.80 -5.23
C ALA A 122 5.88 -3.89 -4.37
N LEU A 123 4.62 -4.28 -4.16
CA LEU A 123 3.69 -3.54 -3.28
C LEU A 123 4.17 -3.55 -1.83
N LEU A 124 4.56 -4.70 -1.30
CA LEU A 124 5.07 -4.81 0.07
C LEU A 124 6.35 -4.00 0.28
N LYS A 125 7.27 -4.02 -0.70
CA LYS A 125 8.46 -3.17 -0.69
C LYS A 125 8.12 -1.69 -0.70
N PHE A 126 7.12 -1.28 -1.49
CA PHE A 126 6.63 0.10 -1.50
C PHE A 126 6.02 0.51 -0.15
N LEU A 127 5.20 -0.36 0.46
CA LEU A 127 4.56 -0.09 1.75
C LEU A 127 5.59 0.04 2.87
N ASP A 128 6.70 -0.70 2.80
CA ASP A 128 7.86 -0.53 3.66
C ASP A 128 7.47 -0.60 5.16
N PHE A 129 6.79 -1.69 5.52
CA PHE A 129 6.35 -1.97 6.88
C PHE A 129 7.53 -2.20 7.81
N ASN A 130 7.62 -1.43 8.90
CA ASN A 130 8.70 -1.55 9.88
C ASN A 130 8.15 -1.40 11.31
N LEU A 131 8.68 -2.15 12.26
CA LEU A 131 8.40 -1.90 13.68
C LEU A 131 8.84 -0.48 14.03
N ARG A 132 7.91 0.32 14.56
CA ARG A 132 8.20 1.67 15.04
C ARG A 132 8.45 1.67 16.53
N HIS A 133 7.51 1.12 17.29
CA HIS A 133 7.58 1.04 18.75
C HIS A 133 6.62 0.00 19.30
N VAL A 134 6.87 -0.41 20.55
CA VAL A 134 6.00 -1.26 21.36
C VAL A 134 5.53 -0.43 22.56
N GLY A 135 4.22 -0.31 22.69
CA GLY A 135 3.51 0.30 23.80
C GLY A 135 3.30 -0.67 24.94
N ILE A 136 3.58 -0.24 26.17
CA ILE A 136 3.28 -0.94 27.42
C ILE A 136 2.25 -0.11 28.18
N ASN A 137 1.09 -0.68 28.46
CA ASN A 137 0.09 -0.03 29.29
C ASN A 137 0.51 -0.03 30.76
N SER A 138 0.40 1.13 31.43
CA SER A 138 0.53 1.26 32.89
C SER A 138 -0.75 1.84 33.48
N LYS A 139 -1.01 1.57 34.76
CA LYS A 139 -2.19 2.06 35.48
C LYS A 139 -2.19 3.58 35.65
N ASP A 140 -1.01 4.17 35.85
CA ASP A 140 -0.79 5.57 36.15
C ASP A 140 0.61 6.05 35.74
N GLU A 141 0.84 7.35 35.87
CA GLU A 141 2.11 8.00 35.53
C GLU A 141 3.28 7.51 36.39
N ALA A 142 3.05 7.16 37.65
CA ALA A 142 4.10 6.69 38.55
C ALA A 142 4.63 5.32 38.12
N GLU A 143 3.74 4.38 37.79
CA GLU A 143 4.10 3.07 37.26
C GLU A 143 4.79 3.18 35.89
N SER A 144 4.28 4.04 35.01
CA SER A 144 4.88 4.30 33.71
C SER A 144 6.32 4.84 33.84
N SER A 145 6.50 5.83 34.71
CA SER A 145 7.79 6.44 35.03
C SER A 145 8.80 5.43 35.59
N ALA A 146 8.36 4.55 36.50
CA ALA A 146 9.19 3.51 37.11
C ALA A 146 9.58 2.41 36.12
N THR A 147 8.67 2.04 35.22
CA THR A 147 8.91 1.06 34.16
C THR A 147 9.94 1.60 33.16
N ALA A 148 9.76 2.82 32.65
CA ALA A 148 10.73 3.44 31.74
C ALA A 148 12.11 3.62 32.40
N ALA A 149 12.15 4.03 33.67
CA ALA A 149 13.41 4.14 34.44
C ALA A 149 14.13 2.79 34.62
N SER A 150 13.39 1.67 34.61
CA SER A 150 14.01 0.35 34.66
C SER A 150 14.79 0.02 33.39
N PHE A 151 14.27 0.40 32.22
CA PHE A 151 14.99 0.24 30.95
C PHE A 151 16.24 1.12 30.89
N GLU A 152 16.16 2.37 31.36
CA GLU A 152 17.30 3.26 31.48
C GLU A 152 18.39 2.68 32.39
N ARG A 153 18.01 2.22 33.58
CA ARG A 153 18.95 1.65 34.56
C ARG A 153 19.60 0.35 34.10
N ILE A 154 18.85 -0.54 33.45
CA ILE A 154 19.33 -1.90 33.10
C ILE A 154 20.06 -1.90 31.76
N PHE A 155 19.55 -1.18 30.76
CA PHE A 155 20.03 -1.24 29.37
C PHE A 155 20.62 0.08 28.86
N GLY A 156 20.51 1.17 29.62
CA GLY A 156 21.02 2.48 29.21
C GLY A 156 20.13 3.23 28.21
N PHE A 157 18.87 2.83 28.03
CA PHE A 157 17.94 3.53 27.14
C PHE A 157 17.40 4.81 27.80
N PRO A 158 17.72 6.01 27.28
CA PRO A 158 17.32 7.26 27.93
C PRO A 158 15.81 7.33 28.13
N LYS A 159 15.40 7.74 29.32
CA LYS A 159 13.99 7.98 29.63
C LYS A 159 13.60 9.40 29.20
N GLU A 160 12.55 9.50 28.38
CA GLU A 160 12.02 10.78 27.90
C GLU A 160 10.53 10.91 28.21
N ASP A 161 10.10 12.06 28.73
CA ASP A 161 8.67 12.37 28.84
C ASP A 161 8.17 12.94 27.51
N ARG A 162 7.26 12.23 26.84
CA ARG A 162 6.62 12.69 25.58
C ARG A 162 5.15 13.05 25.80
N GLY A 163 4.82 13.52 27.01
CA GLY A 163 3.49 13.98 27.40
C GLY A 163 2.62 12.82 27.89
N GLY A 164 2.01 12.07 26.96
CA GLY A 164 1.06 10.98 27.27
C GLY A 164 1.72 9.67 27.72
N ALA A 165 3.03 9.56 27.52
CA ALA A 165 3.82 8.37 27.79
C ALA A 165 5.27 8.76 28.13
N TYR A 166 5.96 7.90 28.88
CA TYR A 166 7.42 7.92 28.93
C TYR A 166 7.97 6.99 27.86
N PHE A 167 8.98 7.44 27.13
CA PHE A 167 9.72 6.61 26.19
C PHE A 167 11.03 6.15 26.83
N ALA A 168 11.42 4.91 26.57
CA ALA A 168 12.77 4.42 26.81
C ALA A 168 13.46 4.21 25.46
N GLY A 169 14.36 5.13 25.11
CA GLY A 169 14.86 5.26 23.74
C GLY A 169 13.72 5.58 22.76
N ASP A 170 13.79 5.04 21.54
CA ASP A 170 12.81 5.35 20.48
C ASP A 170 11.72 4.31 20.28
N ILE A 171 11.88 3.10 20.83
CA ILE A 171 11.07 1.94 20.48
C ILE A 171 10.20 1.41 21.62
N ILE A 172 10.40 1.83 22.87
CA ILE A 172 9.59 1.41 24.01
C ILE A 172 8.80 2.62 24.49
N GLU A 173 7.49 2.58 24.29
CA GLU A 173 6.54 3.58 24.76
C GLU A 173 5.81 3.03 25.99
N VAL A 174 5.88 3.72 27.12
CA VAL A 174 5.19 3.31 28.36
C VAL A 174 4.09 4.30 28.66
N MET A 175 2.84 3.88 28.45
CA MET A 175 1.66 4.75 28.55
C MET A 175 1.37 5.14 30.00
N LYS A 176 1.10 6.43 30.26
CA LYS A 176 0.74 6.92 31.62
C LYS A 176 -0.68 6.52 32.06
N LYS A 177 -1.50 6.01 31.15
CA LYS A 177 -2.83 5.45 31.39
C LYS A 177 -3.05 4.27 30.45
N PRO A 178 -3.87 3.28 30.80
CA PRO A 178 -4.19 2.20 29.88
C PRO A 178 -4.80 2.73 28.59
N PHE A 179 -4.32 2.25 27.45
CA PHE A 179 -4.85 2.56 26.12
C PHE A 179 -5.36 1.27 25.45
N TYR A 180 -5.42 1.23 24.11
CA TYR A 180 -5.80 0.02 23.38
C TYR A 180 -4.87 -1.16 23.70
N GLY A 181 -5.43 -2.36 23.64
CA GLY A 181 -4.69 -3.61 23.79
C GLY A 181 -4.59 -4.09 25.23
N ARG A 182 -4.81 -5.39 25.46
CA ARG A 182 -4.62 -6.01 26.78
C ARG A 182 -3.20 -5.83 27.32
N HIS A 183 -2.19 -5.97 26.47
CA HIS A 183 -0.76 -5.87 26.81
C HIS A 183 -0.12 -4.54 26.39
N GLY A 184 -0.91 -3.62 25.84
CA GLY A 184 -0.45 -2.42 25.15
C GLY A 184 -0.54 -2.56 23.63
N HIS A 185 0.30 -1.85 22.88
CA HIS A 185 0.20 -1.79 21.42
C HIS A 185 1.51 -2.04 20.68
N ILE A 186 1.43 -2.37 19.39
CA ILE A 186 2.56 -2.47 18.49
C ILE A 186 2.31 -1.53 17.32
N ALA A 187 3.23 -0.58 17.15
CA ALA A 187 3.21 0.37 16.06
C ALA A 187 4.00 -0.15 14.87
N ILE A 188 3.35 -0.31 13.72
CA ILE A 188 3.99 -0.65 12.46
C ILE A 188 4.00 0.59 11.56
N SER A 189 5.17 1.17 11.34
CA SER A 189 5.31 2.28 10.41
C SER A 189 5.23 1.83 8.94
N THR A 190 4.81 2.73 8.06
CA THR A 190 4.66 2.51 6.61
C THR A 190 4.94 3.80 5.84
N ALA A 191 5.43 3.68 4.60
CA ALA A 191 5.68 4.83 3.73
C ALA A 191 4.39 5.56 3.30
N ASP A 192 3.26 4.86 3.24
CA ASP A 192 1.95 5.43 2.88
C ASP A 192 0.83 4.73 3.68
N ALA A 193 0.36 5.38 4.74
CA ALA A 193 -0.64 4.81 5.65
C ALA A 193 -1.99 4.56 4.98
N ALA A 194 -2.41 5.41 4.03
CA ALA A 194 -3.66 5.21 3.31
C ALA A 194 -3.55 4.01 2.34
N CYS A 195 -2.40 3.83 1.69
CA CYS A 195 -2.15 2.64 0.88
C CYS A 195 -2.07 1.37 1.73
N ALA A 196 -1.41 1.44 2.89
CA ALA A 196 -1.33 0.32 3.83
C ALA A 196 -2.70 -0.09 4.37
N ALA A 197 -3.56 0.88 4.72
CA ALA A 197 -4.92 0.61 5.19
C ALA A 197 -5.71 -0.23 4.18
N ARG A 198 -5.72 0.20 2.90
CA ARG A 198 -6.39 -0.54 1.81
C ARG A 198 -5.78 -1.92 1.59
N TYR A 199 -4.45 -2.03 1.67
CA TYR A 199 -3.76 -3.32 1.55
C TYR A 199 -4.22 -4.27 2.67
N LEU A 200 -4.25 -3.82 3.92
CA LEU A 200 -4.68 -4.62 5.06
C LEU A 200 -6.15 -5.03 4.95
N GLU A 201 -7.04 -4.12 4.59
CA GLU A 201 -8.46 -4.44 4.33
C GLU A 201 -8.61 -5.48 3.23
N SER A 202 -7.81 -5.40 2.17
CA SER A 202 -7.79 -6.41 1.10
C SER A 202 -7.25 -7.78 1.57
N CYS A 203 -6.50 -7.81 2.67
CA CYS A 203 -6.07 -9.04 3.34
C CYS A 203 -7.12 -9.56 4.34
N GLY A 204 -8.27 -8.91 4.46
CA GLY A 204 -9.34 -9.27 5.40
C GLY A 204 -9.17 -8.70 6.80
N VAL A 205 -8.18 -7.82 7.01
CA VAL A 205 -7.97 -7.13 8.29
C VAL A 205 -8.98 -6.00 8.42
N LYS A 206 -9.73 -5.96 9.53
CA LYS A 206 -10.62 -4.84 9.84
C LYS A 206 -9.85 -3.73 10.54
N LEU A 207 -10.09 -2.48 10.14
CA LEU A 207 -9.53 -1.29 10.80
C LEU A 207 -10.58 -0.62 11.68
N ASN A 208 -10.13 -0.14 12.83
CA ASN A 208 -10.92 0.71 13.71
C ASN A 208 -10.79 2.17 13.26
N TRP A 209 -11.64 2.60 12.34
CA TRP A 209 -11.60 3.96 11.79
C TRP A 209 -11.94 5.06 12.80
N ASP A 210 -12.60 4.75 13.92
CA ASP A 210 -12.81 5.71 15.02
C ASP A 210 -11.50 6.09 15.73
N SER A 211 -10.45 5.26 15.57
CA SER A 211 -9.10 5.54 16.08
C SER A 211 -8.24 6.38 15.13
N ALA A 212 -8.75 6.71 13.95
CA ALA A 212 -7.95 7.32 12.90
C ALA A 212 -7.48 8.73 13.28
N GLY A 213 -6.16 8.94 13.22
CA GLY A 213 -5.54 10.25 13.34
C GLY A 213 -5.02 10.72 11.98
N TYR A 214 -5.19 12.01 11.69
CA TYR A 214 -4.79 12.61 10.43
C TYR A 214 -3.76 13.72 10.65
N ASN A 215 -2.90 13.94 9.66
CA ASN A 215 -2.01 15.09 9.58
C ASN A 215 -2.81 16.37 9.25
N PRO A 216 -2.25 17.57 9.46
CA PRO A 216 -2.92 18.83 9.12
C PRO A 216 -3.32 18.96 7.65
N ASP A 217 -2.63 18.25 6.75
CA ASP A 217 -2.92 18.18 5.31
C ASP A 217 -4.05 17.18 4.95
N GLY A 218 -4.67 16.55 5.95
CA GLY A 218 -5.74 15.57 5.79
C GLY A 218 -5.27 14.15 5.47
N ARG A 219 -3.96 13.89 5.34
CA ARG A 219 -3.45 12.54 5.11
C ARG A 219 -3.55 11.68 6.36
N LEU A 220 -3.92 10.41 6.18
CA LEU A 220 -3.97 9.44 7.29
C LEU A 220 -2.58 9.33 7.93
N ARG A 221 -2.52 9.52 9.26
CA ARG A 221 -1.30 9.42 10.06
C ARG A 221 -1.26 8.11 10.83
N VAL A 222 -2.36 7.71 11.45
CA VAL A 222 -2.42 6.52 12.31
C VAL A 222 -3.81 5.91 12.25
N VAL A 223 -3.91 4.59 12.27
CA VAL A 223 -5.17 3.87 12.49
C VAL A 223 -4.87 2.50 13.10
N TYR A 224 -5.68 2.10 14.09
CA TYR A 224 -5.58 0.81 14.73
C TYR A 224 -6.34 -0.26 13.94
N LEU A 225 -5.86 -1.49 14.03
CA LEU A 225 -6.63 -2.67 13.66
C LEU A 225 -7.78 -2.84 14.66
N GLN A 226 -8.89 -3.41 14.20
CA GLN A 226 -10.06 -3.69 15.03
C GLN A 226 -9.77 -4.82 16.03
N ASP A 227 -9.05 -5.84 15.59
CA ASP A 227 -8.72 -7.03 16.36
C ASP A 227 -7.31 -6.94 16.92
N GLU A 228 -7.10 -7.49 18.13
CA GLU A 228 -5.78 -7.61 18.74
C GLU A 228 -4.99 -8.78 18.12
N ILE A 229 -3.67 -8.62 18.03
CA ILE A 229 -2.75 -9.70 17.65
C ILE A 229 -1.94 -10.09 18.88
N GLY A 230 -2.12 -11.33 19.37
CA GLY A 230 -1.40 -11.82 20.54
C GLY A 230 -1.73 -11.09 21.86
N GLY A 231 -2.85 -10.36 21.92
CA GLY A 231 -3.21 -9.51 23.06
C GLY A 231 -2.67 -8.08 22.99
N PHE A 232 -2.03 -7.70 21.88
CA PHE A 232 -1.61 -6.33 21.60
C PHE A 232 -2.56 -5.71 20.59
N ALA A 233 -2.93 -4.45 20.83
CA ALA A 233 -3.48 -3.64 19.75
C ALA A 233 -2.39 -3.37 18.72
N VAL A 234 -2.71 -3.38 17.44
CA VAL A 234 -1.72 -3.07 16.40
C VAL A 234 -2.22 -1.86 15.63
N HIS A 235 -1.34 -0.92 15.33
CA HIS A 235 -1.69 0.21 14.48
C HIS A 235 -0.66 0.42 13.39
N ILE A 236 -1.12 0.92 12.26
CA ILE A 236 -0.23 1.47 11.24
C ILE A 236 0.06 2.93 11.54
N LEU A 237 1.28 3.37 11.26
CA LEU A 237 1.73 4.75 11.44
C LEU A 237 2.43 5.24 10.16
N GLN A 238 2.03 6.41 9.68
CA GLN A 238 2.72 7.10 8.61
C GLN A 238 4.15 7.46 9.08
N LYS A 239 5.16 7.08 8.29
CA LYS A 239 6.54 7.56 8.43
C LYS A 239 6.62 9.06 8.24
#